data_AF-A0A533T905-F1
#
_entry.id   AF-A0A533T905-F1
#
_cell.length_a   1.000
_cell.length_b   1.000
_cell.length_c   1.000
_cell.angle_alpha   90.00
_cell.angle_beta   90.00
_cell.angle_gamma   90.00
#
_symmetry.space_group_name_H-M   'P 1'
#
loop_
_entity.id
_entity.type
_entity.pdbx_description
1 polymer ?
#
loop_
_entity_poly.entity_id
_entity_poly.type
_entity_poly.pdbx_seq_one_letter_code
_entity_poly.pdbx_strand_id
1 'polypeptide(L)'
;MATDNVNQPVLPFSGKLFAVLLGASIIIVSTTVPYLTLLNVFLFAGIFLAGTVALHQTIMRFQVRLTYNQAFILGFVTGLVGGVVSEGITFLLMELFNYRPGTESLALVIDWALELAKGRPEVQQQVQALIAAEKQALAPVKLSFIDILMNMLFSGVFYAPITGLGGTFAVLRLKRKATRG
;
A
#
# COMPACT_ATOMS: atom_id res chain seq x y z
N MET A 1 5.59 -39.57 -13.55
CA MET A 1 4.69 -38.41 -13.36
C MET A 1 3.84 -38.69 -12.13
N ALA A 2 4.27 -38.19 -10.97
CA ALA A 2 3.50 -38.33 -9.74
C ALA A 2 2.46 -37.20 -9.68
N THR A 3 1.21 -37.59 -9.48
CA THR A 3 0.05 -36.73 -9.29
C THR A 3 0.11 -36.05 -7.91
N ASP A 4 0.83 -34.94 -7.80
CA ASP A 4 0.85 -34.07 -6.60
C ASP A 4 -0.43 -33.21 -6.50
N ASN A 5 -1.60 -33.84 -6.61
CA ASN A 5 -2.90 -33.16 -6.59
C ASN A 5 -3.84 -33.67 -5.49
N VAL A 6 -3.28 -34.17 -4.39
CA VAL A 6 -4.09 -34.63 -3.25
C VAL A 6 -3.75 -33.76 -2.04
N ASN A 7 -4.65 -32.81 -1.78
CA ASN A 7 -4.73 -31.97 -0.57
C ASN A 7 -3.69 -30.85 -0.41
N GLN A 8 -3.68 -29.86 -1.32
CA GLN A 8 -3.26 -28.53 -0.89
C GLN A 8 -4.33 -28.00 0.08
N PRO A 9 -3.99 -27.64 1.34
CA PRO A 9 -4.95 -27.06 2.26
C PRO A 9 -5.45 -25.75 1.67
N VAL A 10 -6.68 -25.77 1.15
CA VAL A 10 -7.33 -24.59 0.60
C VAL A 10 -7.56 -23.63 1.75
N LEU A 11 -7.02 -22.41 1.64
CA LEU A 11 -7.23 -21.39 2.65
C LEU A 11 -8.74 -21.16 2.83
N PRO A 12 -9.29 -21.34 4.04
CA PRO A 12 -10.71 -21.17 4.28
C PRO A 12 -11.12 -19.73 3.98
N PHE A 13 -12.42 -19.52 3.73
CA PHE A 13 -12.95 -18.18 3.46
C PHE A 13 -12.61 -17.19 4.59
N SER A 14 -12.68 -17.63 5.85
CA SER A 14 -12.27 -16.85 7.02
C SER A 14 -10.79 -16.42 6.97
N GLY A 15 -9.91 -17.25 6.43
CA GLY A 15 -8.49 -16.93 6.23
C GLY A 15 -8.26 -15.93 5.11
N LYS A 16 -9.00 -16.05 3.99
CA LYS A 16 -8.97 -15.06 2.91
C LYS A 16 -9.46 -13.70 3.39
N LEU A 17 -10.58 -13.70 4.11
CA LEU A 17 -11.16 -12.50 4.70
C LEU A 17 -10.22 -11.86 5.71
N PHE A 18 -9.59 -12.66 6.58
CA PHE A 18 -8.59 -12.18 7.53
C PHE A 18 -7.40 -11.51 6.83
N ALA A 19 -6.86 -12.12 5.76
CA ALA A 19 -5.77 -11.54 4.98
C ALA A 19 -6.18 -10.19 4.38
N VAL A 20 -7.35 -10.11 3.76
CA VAL A 20 -7.86 -8.90 3.12
C VAL A 20 -8.09 -7.80 4.15
N LEU A 21 -8.77 -8.09 5.26
CA LEU A 21 -9.04 -7.09 6.31
C LEU A 21 -7.75 -6.58 6.95
N LEU A 22 -6.83 -7.49 7.28
CA LEU A 22 -5.55 -7.12 7.88
C LEU A 22 -4.73 -6.26 6.93
N GLY A 23 -4.56 -6.67 5.67
CA GLY A 23 -3.80 -5.88 4.71
C GLY A 23 -4.49 -4.56 4.35
N ALA A 24 -5.81 -4.53 4.19
CA ALA A 24 -6.55 -3.28 3.99
C ALA A 24 -6.38 -2.32 5.17
N SER A 25 -6.42 -2.82 6.41
CA SER A 25 -6.18 -1.99 7.60
C SER A 25 -4.76 -1.38 7.62
N ILE A 26 -3.74 -2.15 7.22
CA ILE A 26 -2.36 -1.66 7.12
C ILE A 26 -2.26 -0.62 5.99
N ILE A 27 -2.90 -0.86 4.84
CA ILE A 27 -2.95 0.10 3.73
C ILE A 27 -3.54 1.41 4.24
N ILE A 28 -4.76 1.38 4.79
CA ILE A 28 -5.44 2.56 5.35
C ILE A 28 -4.51 3.31 6.30
N VAL A 29 -3.97 2.63 7.31
CA VAL A 29 -3.08 3.26 8.29
C VAL A 29 -1.86 3.88 7.61
N SER A 30 -1.22 3.16 6.68
CA SER A 30 -0.05 3.66 5.96
C SER A 30 -0.36 4.78 4.98
N THR A 31 -1.59 4.91 4.51
CA THR A 31 -2.00 5.93 3.53
C THR A 31 -2.72 7.12 4.16
N THR A 32 -3.24 7.00 5.38
CA THR A 32 -4.03 8.05 6.03
C THR A 32 -3.41 8.61 7.30
N VAL A 33 -2.53 7.89 7.99
CA VAL A 33 -1.92 8.38 9.23
C VAL A 33 -0.72 9.28 8.90
N PRO A 34 -0.62 10.48 9.52
CA PRO A 34 0.52 11.36 9.37
C PRO A 34 1.85 10.64 9.60
N TYR A 35 2.89 11.02 8.85
CA TYR A 35 4.23 10.41 8.86
C TYR A 35 4.32 8.97 8.36
N LEU A 36 3.31 8.12 8.57
CA LEU A 36 3.30 6.77 8.00
C LEU A 36 3.12 6.78 6.48
N THR A 37 2.51 7.82 5.94
CA THR A 37 2.45 8.07 4.49
C THR A 37 3.83 8.19 3.84
N LEU A 38 4.88 8.56 4.59
CA LEU A 38 6.27 8.53 4.08
C LEU A 38 6.69 7.12 3.64
N LEU A 39 6.21 6.06 4.29
CA LEU A 39 6.50 4.69 3.88
C LEU A 39 6.03 4.43 2.44
N ASN A 40 4.99 5.13 2.00
CA ASN A 40 4.47 4.99 0.65
C ASN A 40 5.17 5.91 -0.36
N VAL A 41 5.69 7.06 0.09
CA VAL A 41 6.59 7.90 -0.70
C VAL A 41 7.87 7.12 -1.09
N PHE A 42 8.40 6.29 -0.19
CA PHE A 42 9.52 5.39 -0.47
C PHE A 42 9.07 4.10 -1.17
N LEU A 43 8.86 4.17 -2.49
CA LEU A 43 8.56 3.00 -3.35
C LEU A 43 7.34 2.17 -2.90
N PHE A 44 6.32 2.81 -2.32
CA PHE A 44 5.11 2.12 -1.84
C PHE A 44 5.42 1.01 -0.80
N ALA A 45 6.46 1.21 0.02
CA ALA A 45 6.89 0.21 0.99
C ALA A 45 5.79 -0.14 2.00
N GLY A 46 4.95 0.83 2.41
CA GLY A 46 3.80 0.56 3.29
C GLY A 46 2.81 -0.43 2.68
N ILE A 47 2.43 -0.23 1.42
CA ILE A 47 1.54 -1.12 0.65
C ILE A 47 2.18 -2.50 0.42
N PHE A 48 3.46 -2.54 0.07
CA PHE A 48 4.20 -3.80 -0.06
C PHE A 48 4.25 -4.57 1.27
N LEU A 49 4.50 -3.87 2.38
CA LEU A 49 4.51 -4.44 3.71
C LEU A 49 3.12 -4.93 4.13
N ALA A 50 2.05 -4.23 3.74
CA ALA A 50 0.68 -4.68 3.98
C ALA A 50 0.45 -6.09 3.41
N GLY A 51 0.82 -6.31 2.15
CA GLY A 51 0.75 -7.63 1.52
C GLY A 51 1.66 -8.66 2.21
N THR A 52 2.89 -8.26 2.53
CA THR A 52 3.85 -9.15 3.19
C THR A 52 3.36 -9.61 4.56
N VAL A 53 2.93 -8.68 5.41
CA VAL A 53 2.49 -8.94 6.78
C VAL A 53 1.18 -9.70 6.79
N ALA A 54 0.20 -9.27 5.97
CA ALA A 54 -1.10 -9.92 5.92
C ALA A 54 -0.98 -11.39 5.53
N LEU A 55 -0.22 -11.69 4.48
CA LEU A 55 -0.04 -13.07 4.01
C LEU A 55 0.84 -13.88 4.95
N HIS A 56 1.89 -13.30 5.53
CA HIS A 56 2.70 -13.98 6.54
C HIS A 56 1.86 -14.39 7.75
N GLN A 57 1.09 -13.46 8.32
CA GLN A 57 0.24 -13.74 9.48
C GLN A 57 -0.86 -14.74 9.14
N THR A 58 -1.46 -14.65 7.96
CA THR A 58 -2.49 -15.60 7.52
C THR A 58 -1.93 -17.01 7.36
N ILE A 59 -0.77 -17.16 6.72
CA ILE A 59 -0.10 -18.46 6.56
C ILE A 59 0.23 -19.07 7.92
N MET A 60 0.80 -18.28 8.84
CA MET A 60 1.16 -18.76 10.17
C MET A 60 -0.06 -19.06 11.04
N ARG A 61 -1.15 -18.30 10.91
CA ARG A 61 -2.37 -18.51 11.72
C ARG A 61 -3.18 -19.72 11.28
N PHE A 62 -3.36 -19.89 9.97
CA PHE A 62 -4.18 -20.97 9.41
C PHE A 62 -3.35 -22.20 9.02
N GLN A 63 -2.03 -22.15 9.18
CA GLN A 63 -1.09 -23.25 8.90
C GLN A 63 -1.25 -23.81 7.47
N VAL A 64 -1.50 -22.93 6.50
CA VAL A 64 -1.69 -23.31 5.09
C VAL A 64 -0.44 -23.08 4.25
N ARG A 65 -0.24 -23.91 3.22
CA ARG A 65 0.82 -23.71 2.24
C ARG A 65 0.26 -23.06 0.99
N LEU A 66 0.58 -21.79 0.79
CA LEU A 66 0.20 -21.07 -0.42
C LEU A 66 1.29 -21.19 -1.50
N THR A 67 0.87 -21.38 -2.75
CA THR A 67 1.76 -21.20 -3.90
C THR A 67 2.05 -19.71 -4.12
N TYR A 68 3.12 -19.39 -4.85
CA TYR A 68 3.44 -17.99 -5.18
C TYR A 68 2.27 -17.30 -5.90
N ASN A 69 1.60 -18.00 -6.83
CA ASN A 69 0.44 -17.46 -7.54
C ASN A 69 -0.75 -17.22 -6.61
N GLN A 70 -1.04 -18.13 -5.68
CA GLN A 70 -2.12 -17.94 -4.71
C GLN A 70 -1.85 -16.77 -3.77
N ALA A 71 -0.60 -16.61 -3.32
CA ALA A 71 -0.21 -15.50 -2.46
C ALA A 71 -0.23 -14.16 -3.23
N PHE A 72 0.20 -14.15 -4.50
CA PHE A 72 0.08 -12.98 -5.37
C PHE A 72 -1.38 -12.57 -5.55
N ILE A 73 -2.28 -13.49 -5.92
CA ILE A 73 -3.69 -13.19 -6.15
C ILE A 73 -4.36 -12.70 -4.86
N LEU A 74 -4.11 -13.34 -3.73
CA LEU A 74 -4.70 -12.91 -2.46
C LEU A 74 -4.16 -11.54 -2.02
N GLY A 75 -2.85 -11.29 -2.20
CA GLY A 75 -2.27 -9.96 -2.00
C GLY A 75 -2.83 -8.92 -2.97
N PHE A 76 -3.07 -9.29 -4.22
CA PHE A 76 -3.67 -8.43 -5.24
C PHE A 76 -5.07 -7.98 -4.83
N VAL A 77 -5.94 -8.91 -4.42
CA VAL A 77 -7.28 -8.61 -3.91
C VAL A 77 -7.21 -7.73 -2.67
N THR A 78 -6.25 -7.99 -1.78
CA THR A 78 -6.01 -7.18 -0.58
C THR A 78 -5.65 -5.74 -0.94
N GLY A 79 -4.77 -5.54 -1.93
CA GLY A 79 -4.39 -4.21 -2.42
C GLY A 79 -5.53 -3.48 -3.12
N LEU A 80 -6.36 -4.20 -3.89
CA LEU A 80 -7.53 -3.63 -4.55
C LEU A 80 -8.55 -3.12 -3.52
N VAL A 81 -8.92 -3.98 -2.57
CA VAL A 81 -9.87 -3.60 -1.50
C VAL A 81 -9.28 -2.50 -0.63
N GLY A 82 -8.02 -2.63 -0.23
CA GLY A 82 -7.32 -1.63 0.58
C GLY A 82 -7.26 -0.26 -0.11
N GLY A 83 -6.95 -0.22 -1.41
CA GLY A 83 -6.87 1.02 -2.18
C GLY A 83 -8.22 1.71 -2.38
N VAL A 84 -9.27 0.93 -2.67
CA VAL A 84 -10.64 1.47 -2.79
C VAL A 84 -11.10 2.05 -1.45
N VAL A 85 -10.92 1.30 -0.35
CA VAL A 85 -11.35 1.74 0.97
C VAL A 85 -10.50 2.90 1.48
N SER A 86 -9.18 2.90 1.23
CA SER A 86 -8.31 4.01 1.64
C SER A 86 -8.72 5.31 0.98
N GLU A 87 -9.05 5.30 -0.31
CA GLU A 87 -9.50 6.51 -1.01
C GLU A 87 -10.83 7.03 -0.45
N GLY A 88 -11.76 6.11 -0.13
CA GLY A 88 -13.02 6.49 0.54
C GLY A 88 -12.80 7.14 1.90
N ILE A 89 -11.85 6.63 2.69
CA ILE A 89 -11.47 7.23 3.97
C ILE A 89 -10.79 8.59 3.76
N THR A 90 -9.89 8.70 2.80
CA THR A 90 -9.24 9.96 2.43
C THR A 90 -10.26 11.02 2.06
N PHE A 91 -11.30 10.67 1.29
CA PHE A 91 -12.40 11.57 0.98
C PHE A 91 -13.16 12.02 2.23
N LEU A 92 -13.51 11.10 3.14
CA LEU A 92 -14.16 11.46 4.41
C LEU A 92 -13.30 12.37 5.28
N LEU A 93 -11.98 12.15 5.30
CA LEU A 93 -11.03 12.99 6.04
C LEU A 93 -10.95 14.40 5.46
N MET A 94 -10.97 14.52 4.13
CA MET A 94 -10.99 15.81 3.45
C MET A 94 -12.29 16.57 3.73
N GLU A 95 -13.44 15.90 3.61
CA GLU A 95 -14.76 16.55 3.75
C GLU A 95 -15.09 16.93 5.21
N LEU A 96 -14.79 16.04 6.17
CA LEU A 96 -15.21 16.21 7.57
C LEU A 96 -14.17 16.95 8.42
N PHE A 97 -12.88 16.74 8.13
CA PHE A 97 -11.79 17.24 8.97
C PHE A 97 -10.90 18.26 8.26
N ASN A 98 -11.15 18.57 6.98
CA ASN A 98 -10.25 19.35 6.13
C ASN A 98 -8.80 18.79 6.14
N TYR A 99 -8.67 17.48 6.40
CA TYR A 99 -7.40 16.80 6.48
C TYR A 99 -7.12 16.11 5.15
N ARG A 100 -6.00 16.46 4.50
CA ARG A 100 -5.56 15.84 3.26
C ARG A 100 -4.37 14.92 3.53
N PRO A 101 -4.56 13.59 3.57
CA PRO A 101 -3.45 12.67 3.80
C PRO A 101 -2.27 12.90 2.86
N GLY A 102 -1.07 12.95 3.43
CA GLY A 102 0.18 13.07 2.68
C GLY A 102 0.73 14.49 2.57
N THR A 103 -0.02 15.53 2.95
CA THR A 103 0.49 16.91 2.98
C THR A 103 1.64 17.07 3.97
N GLU A 104 1.55 16.47 5.16
CA GLU A 104 2.63 16.54 6.17
C GLU A 104 3.91 15.89 5.66
N SER A 105 3.77 14.72 5.04
CA SER A 105 4.89 13.95 4.51
C SER A 105 5.55 14.64 3.32
N LEU A 106 4.75 15.29 2.48
CA LEU A 106 5.24 16.07 1.34
C LEU A 106 5.99 17.32 1.81
N ALA A 107 5.49 18.03 2.82
CA ALA A 107 6.19 19.15 3.44
C ALA A 107 7.55 18.73 4.01
N LEU A 108 7.63 17.60 4.72
CA LEU A 108 8.90 17.07 5.23
C LEU A 108 9.90 16.73 4.12
N VAL A 109 9.43 16.17 3.00
CA VAL A 109 10.28 15.85 1.85
C VAL A 109 10.79 17.14 1.19
N ILE A 110 9.95 18.17 1.09
CA ILE A 110 10.33 19.48 0.54
C ILE A 110 11.35 20.18 1.44
N ASP A 111 11.14 20.18 2.75
CA ASP A 111 12.08 20.74 3.73
C ASP A 111 13.44 20.06 3.61
N TRP A 112 13.46 18.72 3.54
CA TRP A 112 14.69 17.96 3.33
C TRP A 112 15.35 18.26 1.98
N ALA A 113 14.56 18.40 0.91
CA ALA A 113 15.06 18.74 -0.41
C ALA A 113 15.64 20.16 -0.47
N LEU A 114 15.04 21.12 0.24
CA LEU A 114 15.54 22.49 0.39
C LEU A 114 16.88 22.52 1.11
N GLU A 115 17.06 21.71 2.16
CA GLU A 115 18.35 21.59 2.83
C GLU A 115 19.43 21.01 1.92
N LEU A 116 19.11 19.95 1.17
CA LEU A 116 20.03 19.36 0.19
C LEU A 116 20.39 20.30 -0.96
N ALA A 117 19.51 21.25 -1.30
CA ALA A 117 19.72 22.23 -2.35
C ALA A 117 20.57 23.43 -1.92
N LYS A 118 20.88 23.59 -0.62
CA LYS A 118 21.74 24.68 -0.14
C LYS A 118 23.11 24.60 -0.83
N GLY A 119 23.41 25.62 -1.63
CA GLY A 119 24.66 25.71 -2.40
C GLY A 119 24.69 24.92 -3.72
N ARG A 120 23.56 24.37 -4.17
CA ARG A 120 23.44 23.63 -5.45
C ARG A 120 22.33 24.19 -6.35
N PRO A 121 22.65 25.12 -7.28
CA PRO A 121 21.64 25.80 -8.09
C PRO A 121 20.84 24.87 -9.01
N GLU A 122 21.43 23.75 -9.46
CA GLU A 122 20.75 22.74 -10.29
C GLU A 122 19.62 22.01 -9.55
N VAL A 123 19.84 21.70 -8.27
CA VAL A 123 18.84 21.03 -7.40
C VAL A 123 17.75 22.01 -7.00
N GLN A 124 18.10 23.30 -6.89
CA GLN A 124 17.18 24.35 -6.48
C GLN A 124 16.03 24.57 -7.48
N GLN A 125 16.28 24.40 -8.78
CA GLN A 125 15.21 24.44 -9.80
C GLN A 125 14.22 23.28 -9.64
N GLN A 126 14.72 22.07 -9.33
CA GLN A 126 13.86 20.90 -9.09
C GLN A 126 13.03 21.07 -7.81
N VAL A 127 13.61 21.67 -6.77
CA VAL A 127 12.91 21.95 -5.51
C VAL A 127 11.83 23.02 -5.68
N GLN A 128 12.05 24.03 -6.53
CA GLN A 128 11.01 25.00 -6.87
C GLN A 128 9.82 24.35 -7.60
N ALA A 129 10.07 23.36 -8.46
CA ALA A 129 9.00 22.58 -9.08
C ALA A 129 8.21 21.76 -8.03
N LEU A 130 8.89 21.20 -7.02
CA LEU A 130 8.24 20.48 -5.91
C LEU A 130 7.37 21.41 -5.05
N ILE A 131 7.84 22.63 -4.75
CA ILE A 131 7.06 23.65 -4.02
C ILE A 131 5.83 24.09 -4.83
N ALA A 132 5.97 24.23 -6.15
CA ALA A 132 4.84 24.55 -7.02
C ALA A 132 3.79 23.41 -7.02
N ALA A 133 4.24 22.15 -7.03
CA ALA A 133 3.39 20.98 -6.92
C ALA A 133 2.68 20.91 -5.55
N GLU A 134 3.36 21.26 -4.45
CA GLU A 134 2.74 21.37 -3.13
C GLU A 134 1.61 22.40 -3.11
N LYS A 135 1.86 23.60 -3.65
CA LYS A 135 0.83 24.65 -3.71
C LYS A 135 -0.39 24.23 -4.52
N GLN A 136 -0.20 23.46 -5.60
CA GLN A 136 -1.30 22.88 -6.36
C GLN A 136 -2.00 21.75 -5.59
N ALA A 137 -1.24 20.95 -4.82
CA ALA A 137 -1.79 19.90 -3.95
C ALA A 137 -2.49 20.45 -2.70
N LEU A 138 -2.27 21.70 -2.32
CA LEU A 138 -3.00 22.36 -1.23
C LEU A 138 -4.23 23.14 -1.73
N ALA A 139 -4.40 23.30 -3.03
CA ALA A 139 -5.59 23.93 -3.59
C ALA A 139 -6.85 23.09 -3.28
N PRO A 140 -7.96 23.72 -2.87
CA PRO A 140 -9.20 23.00 -2.57
C PRO A 140 -9.75 22.39 -3.85
N VAL A 141 -9.61 21.06 -3.98
CA VAL A 141 -10.16 20.32 -5.12
C VAL A 141 -11.60 19.95 -4.78
N LYS A 142 -12.56 20.57 -5.46
CA LYS A 142 -13.95 20.06 -5.46
C LYS A 142 -13.98 18.84 -6.36
N LEU A 143 -13.90 17.65 -5.77
CA LEU A 143 -13.98 16.39 -6.52
C LEU A 143 -15.45 16.07 -6.82
N SER A 144 -15.76 15.77 -8.09
CA SER A 144 -17.02 15.17 -8.48
C SER A 144 -17.11 13.74 -7.93
N PHE A 145 -18.33 13.21 -7.77
CA PHE A 145 -18.55 11.80 -7.47
C PHE A 145 -17.85 10.87 -8.47
N ILE A 146 -17.79 11.26 -9.74
CA ILE A 146 -17.08 10.50 -10.78
C ILE A 146 -15.57 10.50 -10.52
N ASP A 147 -15.00 11.63 -10.10
CA ASP A 147 -13.57 11.74 -9.82
C ASP A 147 -13.19 10.86 -8.61
N ILE A 148 -14.04 10.81 -7.59
CA ILE A 148 -13.86 9.94 -6.42
C ILE A 148 -13.85 8.46 -6.85
N LEU A 149 -14.81 8.04 -7.67
CA LEU A 149 -14.86 6.67 -8.17
C LEU A 149 -13.64 6.31 -9.02
N MET A 150 -13.17 7.24 -9.86
CA MET A 150 -11.97 7.04 -10.67
C MET A 150 -10.72 6.95 -9.80
N ASN A 151 -10.59 7.78 -8.76
CA ASN A 151 -9.47 7.70 -7.82
C ASN A 151 -9.48 6.39 -7.03
N MET A 152 -10.66 5.94 -6.57
CA MET A 152 -10.81 4.65 -5.88
C MET A 152 -10.34 3.50 -6.77
N LEU A 153 -10.77 3.50 -8.04
CA LEU A 153 -10.39 2.49 -9.01
C LEU A 153 -8.88 2.55 -9.29
N PHE A 154 -8.34 3.75 -9.52
CA PHE A 154 -6.93 3.95 -9.82
C PHE A 154 -6.04 3.51 -8.67
N SER A 155 -6.33 3.94 -7.44
CA SER A 155 -5.64 3.52 -6.22
C SER A 155 -5.73 2.00 -6.04
N GLY A 156 -6.91 1.39 -6.19
CA GLY A 156 -7.08 -0.05 -6.11
C GLY A 156 -6.22 -0.82 -7.12
N VAL A 157 -6.27 -0.42 -8.40
CA VAL A 157 -5.50 -1.06 -9.48
C VAL A 157 -4.00 -0.87 -9.28
N PHE A 158 -3.56 0.28 -8.78
CA PHE A 158 -2.15 0.56 -8.55
C PHE A 158 -1.59 -0.17 -7.32
N TYR A 159 -2.39 -0.28 -6.24
CA TYR A 159 -1.96 -0.90 -4.98
C TYR A 159 -1.97 -2.42 -5.06
N ALA A 160 -2.85 -2.99 -5.87
CA ALA A 160 -3.01 -4.43 -6.05
C ALA A 160 -1.72 -5.17 -6.46
N PRO A 161 -0.99 -4.81 -7.55
CA PRO A 161 0.23 -5.52 -7.93
C PRO A 161 1.33 -5.40 -6.87
N ILE A 162 1.47 -4.24 -6.21
CA ILE A 162 2.48 -4.00 -5.18
C ILE A 162 2.21 -4.88 -3.95
N THR A 163 0.95 -4.93 -3.50
CA THR A 163 0.51 -5.78 -2.40
C THR A 163 0.65 -7.27 -2.77
N GLY A 164 0.34 -7.63 -4.01
CA GLY A 164 0.54 -8.98 -4.55
C GLY A 164 2.01 -9.42 -4.49
N LEU A 165 2.95 -8.55 -4.89
CA LEU A 165 4.38 -8.82 -4.78
C LEU A 165 4.81 -9.00 -3.32
N GLY A 166 4.27 -8.20 -2.40
CA GLY A 166 4.47 -8.37 -0.96
C GLY A 166 4.00 -9.74 -0.47
N GLY A 167 2.82 -10.18 -0.91
CA GLY A 167 2.29 -11.51 -0.61
C GLY A 167 3.20 -12.65 -1.09
N THR A 168 3.69 -12.55 -2.33
CA THR A 168 4.67 -13.50 -2.88
C THR A 168 5.97 -13.52 -2.09
N PHE A 169 6.46 -12.35 -1.67
CA PHE A 169 7.65 -12.22 -0.85
C PHE A 169 7.50 -12.89 0.52
N ALA A 170 6.31 -12.81 1.14
CA ALA A 170 6.03 -13.51 2.40
C ALA A 170 6.20 -15.03 2.25
N VAL A 171 5.66 -15.62 1.17
CA VAL A 171 5.84 -17.05 0.87
C VAL A 171 7.30 -17.39 0.65
N LEU A 172 8.02 -16.58 -0.13
CA LEU A 172 9.45 -16.78 -0.40
C LEU A 172 10.27 -16.78 0.91
N ARG A 173 10.00 -15.83 1.81
CA ARG A 173 10.67 -15.73 3.10
C ARG A 173 10.37 -16.93 3.99
N LEU A 174 9.12 -17.36 4.05
CA LEU A 174 8.71 -18.52 4.85
C LEU A 174 9.33 -19.83 4.33
N LYS A 175 9.33 -20.05 3.00
CA LYS A 175 10.01 -21.20 2.39
C LYS A 175 11.51 -21.22 2.71
N ARG A 176 12.19 -20.07 2.58
CA ARG A 176 13.62 -19.95 2.92
C ARG A 176 13.91 -20.25 4.40
N LYS A 177 13.02 -19.86 5.31
CA LYS A 177 13.15 -20.19 6.74
C LYS A 177 13.00 -21.70 6.98
N ALA A 178 12.02 -22.32 6.34
CA ALA A 178 11.77 -23.76 6.49
C ALA A 178 12.89 -24.65 5.94
N THR A 179 13.69 -24.18 4.98
CA THR A 179 14.86 -24.93 4.46
C THR A 179 16.10 -24.81 5.34
N ARG A 180 16.15 -23.82 6.25
CA ARG A 180 17.33 -23.53 7.10
C ARG A 180 17.21 -24.05 8.54
N GLY A 181 16.02 -24.48 8.95
CA GLY A 181 15.77 -25.14 10.24
C GLY A 181 15.60 -26.63 10.03
#